data_AF-C3KGV1-F1
#
_entry.id   AF-C3KGV1-F1
#
_cell.length_a   1.000
_cell.length_b   1.000
_cell.length_c   1.000
_cell.angle_alpha   90.00
_cell.angle_beta   90.00
_cell.angle_gamma   90.00
#
_symmetry.space_group_name_H-M   'P 1'
#
loop_
_entity.id
_entity.type
_entity.pdbx_description
1 polymer ?
#
loop_
_entity_poly.entity_id
_entity_poly.type
_entity_poly.pdbx_seq_one_letter_code
_entity_poly.pdbx_strand_id
1 'polypeptide(L)'
;MLTFFVVITLWISRVSASDTKVSQNAHSPSESYLQSIWHNRLYLYSAAALVFGVWFSLKVALKKKKFSKDSEAGKSNEGSDRDTVFHVSGVKIFYGSQTGTAKGFAEELSEEVKMLGIPAEVIDIKDYDPDDQLADEVSSPV
;
A
#
# COMPACT_ATOMS: atom_id res chain seq x y z
N MET A 1 -23.66 -15.20 8.63
CA MET A 1 -22.73 -14.28 9.33
C MET A 1 -23.04 -14.19 10.83
N LEU A 2 -24.26 -13.82 11.24
CA LEU A 2 -24.62 -13.66 12.65
C LEU A 2 -24.54 -14.96 13.48
N THR A 3 -24.84 -16.11 12.86
CA THR A 3 -24.77 -17.43 13.50
C THR A 3 -23.36 -17.87 13.87
N PHE A 4 -22.35 -17.51 13.07
CA PHE A 4 -20.95 -17.80 13.37
C PHE A 4 -20.46 -17.02 14.58
N PHE A 5 -20.83 -15.74 14.70
CA PHE A 5 -20.47 -14.92 15.86
C PHE A 5 -21.09 -15.43 17.16
N VAL A 6 -22.34 -15.94 17.12
CA VAL A 6 -22.99 -16.52 18.30
C VAL A 6 -22.33 -17.83 18.75
N VAL A 7 -21.89 -18.66 17.81
CA VAL A 7 -21.16 -19.91 18.14
C VAL A 7 -19.79 -19.60 18.74
N ILE A 8 -19.08 -18.60 18.21
CA ILE A 8 -17.77 -18.18 18.72
C ILE A 8 -17.89 -17.61 20.14
N THR A 9 -18.89 -16.76 20.42
CA THR A 9 -19.09 -16.19 21.76
C THR A 9 -19.53 -17.23 22.79
N LEU A 10 -20.36 -18.20 22.40
CA LEU A 10 -20.73 -19.34 23.25
C LEU A 10 -19.53 -20.23 23.58
N TRP A 11 -18.60 -20.41 22.64
CA TRP A 11 -17.42 -21.27 22.87
C TRP A 11 -16.41 -20.62 23.82
N ILE A 12 -16.18 -19.31 23.70
CA ILE A 12 -15.34 -18.53 24.63
C ILE A 12 -15.96 -18.52 26.03
N SER A 13 -17.29 -18.44 26.13
CA SER A 13 -18.00 -18.44 27.43
C SER A 13 -17.93 -19.80 28.13
N ARG A 14 -17.91 -20.91 27.38
CA ARG A 14 -17.77 -22.27 27.92
C ARG A 14 -16.36 -22.55 28.44
N VAL A 15 -15.33 -22.00 27.78
CA VAL A 15 -13.92 -22.10 28.24
C VAL A 15 -13.68 -21.30 29.53
N SER A 16 -14.43 -20.22 29.76
CA SER A 16 -14.26 -19.38 30.94
C SER A 16 -15.00 -19.88 32.20
N ALA A 17 -15.90 -20.86 32.07
CA ALA A 17 -16.77 -21.30 33.17
C ALA A 17 -16.35 -22.64 33.82
N SER A 18 -15.27 -23.29 33.36
CA SER A 18 -14.92 -24.64 33.79
C SER A 18 -13.82 -24.76 34.84
N ASP A 19 -13.41 -23.67 35.51
CA ASP A 19 -12.48 -23.81 36.64
C ASP A 19 -12.86 -22.94 37.83
N THR A 20 -13.80 -23.44 38.61
CA THR A 20 -13.96 -23.05 40.00
C THR A 20 -13.84 -24.28 40.88
N LYS A 21 -12.61 -24.67 41.17
CA LYS A 21 -12.27 -25.21 42.49
C LYS A 21 -11.08 -24.46 43.07
N VAL A 22 -11.41 -23.60 44.02
CA VAL A 22 -10.48 -23.04 45.02
C VAL A 22 -9.60 -24.17 45.57
N SER A 23 -8.30 -24.03 45.36
CA SER A 23 -7.27 -24.62 46.22
C SER A 23 -6.27 -23.52 46.53
N GLN A 24 -6.22 -23.13 47.79
CA GLN A 24 -5.26 -22.17 48.32
C GLN A 24 -3.82 -22.74 48.20
N ASN A 25 -2.86 -21.82 48.02
CA ASN A 25 -1.42 -22.00 48.23
C ASN A 25 -0.59 -22.60 47.08
N ALA A 26 -0.24 -21.76 46.11
CA ALA A 26 1.13 -21.50 45.67
C ALA A 26 1.05 -20.64 44.39
N HIS A 27 1.17 -19.31 44.52
CA HIS A 27 1.24 -18.43 43.36
C HIS A 27 2.56 -18.75 42.63
N SER A 28 2.49 -19.61 41.62
CA SER A 28 3.67 -20.03 40.88
C SER A 28 4.24 -18.83 40.10
N PRO A 29 5.57 -18.63 40.08
CA PRO A 29 6.21 -17.55 39.33
C PRO A 29 5.86 -17.52 37.83
N SER A 30 5.38 -18.63 37.29
CA SER A 30 4.95 -18.77 35.89
C SER A 30 3.59 -18.14 35.59
N GLU A 31 2.65 -18.09 36.55
CA GLU A 31 1.33 -17.50 36.31
C GLU A 31 1.40 -15.97 36.19
N SER A 32 2.23 -15.32 37.00
CA SER A 32 2.51 -13.89 36.87
C SER A 32 3.23 -13.54 35.56
N TYR A 33 4.06 -14.45 35.04
CA TYR A 33 4.77 -14.28 33.77
C TYR A 33 3.83 -14.39 32.56
N LEU A 34 2.92 -15.36 32.56
CA LEU A 34 1.93 -15.53 31.49
C LEU A 34 0.92 -14.38 31.46
N GLN A 35 0.48 -13.90 32.64
CA GLN A 35 -0.41 -12.75 32.75
C GLN A 35 0.28 -11.44 32.31
N SER A 36 1.58 -11.30 32.59
CA SER A 36 2.41 -10.18 32.10
C SER A 36 2.58 -10.22 30.57
N ILE A 37 2.84 -11.39 29.97
CA ILE A 37 2.94 -11.54 28.50
C ILE A 37 1.62 -11.17 27.81
N TRP A 38 0.48 -11.52 28.42
CA TRP A 38 -0.84 -11.21 27.86
C TRP A 38 -1.15 -9.70 27.90
N HIS A 39 -0.78 -8.99 28.97
CA HIS A 39 -0.87 -7.53 29.04
C HIS A 39 0.16 -6.81 28.16
N ASN A 40 1.35 -7.40 27.98
CA ASN A 40 2.42 -6.83 27.15
C ASN A 40 2.13 -6.92 25.64
N ARG A 41 1.26 -7.85 25.20
CA ARG A 41 0.90 -7.96 23.77
C ARG A 41 0.16 -6.71 23.27
N LEU A 42 -0.79 -6.19 24.06
CA LEU A 42 -1.51 -4.96 23.73
C LEU A 42 -0.56 -3.75 23.75
N TYR A 43 0.38 -3.72 24.69
CA TYR A 43 1.39 -2.68 24.79
C TYR A 43 2.35 -2.69 23.60
N LEU A 44 2.79 -3.87 23.17
CA LEU A 44 3.67 -4.03 22.02
C LEU A 44 3.01 -3.54 20.72
N TYR A 45 1.73 -3.86 20.51
CA TYR A 45 0.98 -3.34 19.35
C TYR A 45 0.73 -1.83 19.45
N SER A 46 0.44 -1.32 20.64
CA SER A 46 0.23 0.12 20.85
C SER A 46 1.52 0.92 20.61
N ALA A 47 2.66 0.42 21.10
CA ALA A 47 3.96 1.03 20.88
C ALA A 47 4.33 1.03 19.39
N ALA A 48 4.15 -0.09 18.68
CA ALA A 48 4.37 -0.17 17.24
C ALA A 48 3.47 0.81 16.47
N ALA A 49 2.16 0.85 16.79
CA ALA A 49 1.21 1.73 16.15
C ALA A 49 1.54 3.22 16.35
N LEU A 50 2.00 3.62 17.53
CA LEU A 50 2.44 4.99 17.79
C LEU A 50 3.69 5.34 16.98
N VAL A 51 4.67 4.44 16.90
CA VAL A 51 5.89 4.66 16.09
C VAL A 51 5.54 4.82 14.61
N PHE A 52 4.71 3.93 14.05
CA PHE A 52 4.27 4.04 12.66
C PHE A 52 3.39 5.27 12.42
N GLY A 53 2.50 5.61 13.36
CA GLY A 53 1.65 6.79 13.28
C GLY A 53 2.46 8.09 13.30
N VAL A 54 3.46 8.19 14.17
CA VAL A 54 4.37 9.35 14.23
C VAL A 54 5.23 9.42 12.96
N TRP A 55 5.78 8.31 12.49
CA TRP A 55 6.57 8.25 11.25
C TRP A 55 5.76 8.69 10.03
N PHE A 56 4.53 8.17 9.90
CA PHE A 56 3.62 8.53 8.81
C PHE A 56 3.19 10.00 8.90
N SER A 57 2.81 10.47 10.08
CA SER A 57 2.42 11.87 10.32
C SER A 57 3.57 12.83 10.03
N LEU A 58 4.81 12.46 10.39
CA LEU A 58 6.00 13.25 10.10
C LEU A 58 6.29 13.27 8.59
N LYS A 59 6.17 12.14 7.88
CA LYS A 59 6.29 12.09 6.41
C LYS A 59 5.27 13.01 5.72
N VAL A 60 4.01 12.98 6.16
CA VAL A 60 2.94 13.83 5.61
C VAL A 60 3.17 15.31 5.95
N ALA A 61 3.55 15.63 7.19
CA ALA A 61 3.84 17.00 7.61
C ALA A 61 5.07 17.59 6.92
N LEU A 62 6.12 16.80 6.70
CA LEU A 62 7.31 17.21 5.95
C LEU A 62 6.99 17.42 4.45
N LYS A 63 6.10 16.62 3.86
CA LYS A 63 5.57 16.88 2.51
C LYS A 63 4.73 18.15 2.45
N LYS A 64 3.91 18.43 3.47
CA LYS A 64 3.13 19.68 3.56
C LYS A 64 4.01 20.91 3.78
N LYS A 65 5.10 20.80 4.55
CA LYS A 65 6.05 21.91 4.77
C LYS A 65 6.85 22.26 3.52
N LYS A 66 7.08 21.32 2.60
CA LYS A 66 7.65 21.61 1.27
C LYS A 66 6.70 22.38 0.35
N PHE A 67 5.38 22.26 0.54
CA PHE A 67 4.37 22.99 -0.26
C PHE A 67 3.92 24.32 0.36
N SER A 68 4.19 24.59 1.65
CA SER A 68 3.76 25.82 2.34
C SER A 68 4.91 26.74 2.76
N LYS A 69 6.14 26.46 2.34
CA LYS A 69 7.28 27.37 2.50
C LYS A 69 7.75 27.89 1.15
N ASP A 70 6.81 28.36 0.33
CA ASP A 70 7.12 29.09 -0.89
C ASP A 70 6.05 30.17 -1.13
N SER A 71 6.01 31.12 -0.21
CA SER A 71 5.40 32.44 -0.40
C SER A 71 6.03 33.35 0.65
N GLU A 72 7.30 33.71 0.43
CA GLU A 72 7.83 35.09 0.51
C GLU A 72 9.38 35.06 0.52
N ALA A 73 9.96 35.64 -0.53
CA ALA A 73 11.33 36.16 -0.67
C ALA A 73 12.56 35.20 -0.69
N GLY A 74 12.99 34.87 -1.92
CA GLY A 74 14.31 35.32 -2.42
C GLY A 74 15.57 34.46 -2.19
N LYS A 75 16.19 34.11 -3.33
CA LYS A 75 17.58 33.67 -3.61
C LYS A 75 17.95 32.18 -3.49
N SER A 76 18.13 31.62 -4.69
CA SER A 76 19.24 30.76 -5.15
C SER A 76 19.63 29.59 -4.26
N ASN A 77 19.22 28.39 -4.66
CA ASN A 77 20.16 27.29 -4.83
C ASN A 77 19.67 26.34 -5.91
N GLU A 78 20.41 26.36 -7.01
CA GLU A 78 20.50 25.33 -8.03
C GLU A 78 20.89 24.02 -7.33
N GLY A 79 19.92 23.15 -7.14
CA GLY A 79 20.10 21.75 -6.80
C GLY A 79 19.51 20.95 -7.94
N SER A 80 20.35 20.68 -8.94
CA SER A 80 20.02 19.89 -10.12
C SER A 80 19.55 18.49 -9.70
N ASP A 81 18.25 18.30 -9.53
CA ASP A 81 17.66 17.01 -9.89
C ASP A 81 17.37 17.14 -11.38
N ARG A 82 18.08 16.34 -12.17
CA ARG A 82 17.96 16.37 -13.61
C ARG A 82 16.53 15.98 -13.94
N ASP A 83 15.69 16.97 -14.24
CA ASP A 83 14.59 16.82 -15.18
C ASP A 83 15.22 16.32 -16.49
N THR A 84 15.51 15.03 -16.53
CA THR A 84 15.55 14.30 -17.78
C THR A 84 14.11 14.34 -18.26
N VAL A 85 13.77 15.43 -18.96
CA VAL A 85 12.62 15.48 -19.84
C VAL A 85 12.92 14.45 -20.93
N PHE A 86 12.69 13.18 -20.60
CA PHE A 86 12.56 12.13 -21.58
C PHE A 86 11.30 12.51 -22.35
N HIS A 87 11.48 13.19 -23.47
CA HIS A 87 10.46 13.29 -24.49
C HIS A 87 10.21 11.87 -24.98
N VAL A 88 9.30 11.17 -24.30
CA VAL A 88 8.74 9.92 -24.79
C VAL A 88 7.81 10.29 -25.93
N SER A 89 8.18 9.93 -27.15
CA SER A 89 7.34 10.13 -28.34
C SER A 89 5.99 9.40 -28.26
N GLY A 90 5.82 8.48 -27.31
CA GLY A 90 4.54 7.89 -26.94
C GLY A 90 4.68 6.71 -25.98
N VAL A 91 3.55 6.25 -25.46
CA VAL A 91 3.45 5.10 -24.54
C VAL A 91 2.47 4.08 -25.12
N LYS A 92 2.92 2.84 -25.34
CA LYS A 92 2.05 1.70 -25.62
C LYS A 92 1.76 0.94 -24.33
N ILE A 93 0.48 0.72 -24.04
CA ILE A 93 -0.02 0.00 -22.87
C ILE A 93 -0.61 -1.30 -23.34
N PHE A 94 0.11 -2.40 -23.12
CA PHE A 94 -0.38 -3.73 -23.43
C PHE A 94 -1.21 -4.28 -22.28
N TYR A 95 -2.37 -4.85 -22.59
CA TYR A 95 -3.19 -5.53 -21.60
C TYR A 95 -3.53 -6.95 -22.04
N GLY A 96 -3.58 -7.85 -21.06
CA GLY A 96 -4.12 -9.19 -21.22
C GLY A 96 -5.30 -9.34 -20.28
N SER A 97 -6.50 -9.54 -20.83
CA SER A 97 -7.72 -9.60 -20.01
C SER A 97 -8.61 -10.77 -20.41
N GLN A 98 -9.09 -11.52 -19.42
CA GLN A 98 -10.08 -12.58 -19.63
C GLN A 98 -11.51 -12.07 -19.42
N THR A 99 -11.73 -11.27 -18.37
CA THR A 99 -13.05 -10.78 -17.94
C THR A 99 -13.24 -9.28 -18.18
N GLY A 100 -12.26 -8.60 -18.80
CA GLY A 100 -12.33 -7.17 -19.10
C GLY A 100 -11.69 -6.24 -18.06
N THR A 101 -11.34 -6.72 -16.86
CA THR A 101 -10.82 -5.85 -15.78
C THR A 101 -9.51 -5.15 -16.15
N ALA A 102 -8.54 -5.88 -16.73
CA ALA A 102 -7.25 -5.27 -17.13
C ALA A 102 -7.39 -4.29 -18.30
N LYS A 103 -8.42 -4.46 -19.15
CA LYS A 103 -8.74 -3.51 -20.22
C LYS A 103 -9.17 -2.17 -19.63
N GLY A 104 -10.04 -2.19 -18.61
CA GLY A 104 -10.48 -0.97 -17.93
C GLY A 104 -9.33 -0.20 -17.29
N PHE A 105 -8.40 -0.89 -16.61
CA PHE A 105 -7.21 -0.24 -16.06
C PHE A 105 -6.28 0.34 -17.13
N ALA A 106 -6.14 -0.34 -18.27
CA ALA A 106 -5.31 0.16 -19.37
C ALA A 106 -5.91 1.41 -20.04
N GLU A 107 -7.24 1.46 -20.18
CA GLU A 107 -7.96 2.64 -20.66
C GLU A 107 -7.81 3.82 -19.70
N GLU A 108 -8.03 3.61 -18.40
CA GLU A 108 -7.86 4.65 -17.37
C GLU A 108 -6.42 5.21 -17.36
N LEU A 109 -5.41 4.32 -17.40
CA LEU A 109 -4.01 4.73 -17.45
C LEU A 109 -3.68 5.48 -18.75
N SER A 110 -4.26 5.10 -19.89
CA SER A 110 -4.09 5.80 -21.16
C SER A 110 -4.64 7.23 -21.09
N GLU A 111 -5.79 7.42 -20.45
CA GLU A 111 -6.37 8.75 -20.26
C GLU A 111 -5.47 9.64 -19.39
N GLU A 112 -4.93 9.11 -18.29
CA GLU A 112 -3.99 9.84 -17.44
C GLU A 112 -2.71 10.24 -18.19
N VAL A 113 -2.14 9.34 -18.98
CA VAL A 113 -0.94 9.62 -19.78
C VAL A 113 -1.24 10.67 -20.85
N LYS A 114 -2.41 10.62 -21.49
CA LYS A 114 -2.86 11.66 -22.45
C LYS A 114 -3.06 13.01 -21.79
N MET A 115 -3.56 13.06 -20.55
CA MET A 115 -3.68 14.31 -19.78
C MET A 115 -2.32 14.95 -19.49
N LEU A 116 -1.24 14.16 -19.43
CA LEU A 116 0.13 14.65 -19.31
C LEU A 116 0.72 15.14 -20.64
N GLY A 117 -0.06 15.12 -21.73
CA GLY A 117 0.37 15.55 -23.07
C GLY A 117 1.18 14.50 -23.83
N ILE A 118 1.23 13.26 -23.33
CA ILE A 118 1.97 12.16 -23.94
C ILE A 118 0.98 11.28 -24.73
N PRO A 119 1.25 10.99 -26.01
CA PRO A 119 0.36 10.13 -26.78
C PRO A 119 0.42 8.70 -26.22
N ALA A 120 -0.74 8.13 -25.91
CA ALA A 120 -0.87 6.78 -25.36
C ALA A 120 -1.81 5.90 -26.19
N GLU A 121 -1.39 4.67 -26.43
CA GLU A 121 -2.16 3.64 -27.14
C GLU A 121 -2.36 2.43 -26.24
N VAL A 122 -3.54 1.81 -26.32
CA VAL A 122 -3.89 0.60 -25.55
C VAL A 122 -4.05 -0.56 -26.52
N ILE A 123 -3.31 -1.64 -26.32
CA ILE A 123 -3.23 -2.77 -27.25
C ILE A 123 -3.54 -4.06 -26.49
N ASP A 124 -4.44 -4.89 -27.02
CA ASP A 124 -4.65 -6.25 -26.51
C ASP A 124 -3.47 -7.11 -26.93
N ILE A 125 -2.83 -7.79 -25.97
CA ILE A 125 -1.68 -8.65 -26.25
C ILE A 125 -2.04 -9.81 -27.20
N LYS A 126 -3.32 -10.17 -27.31
CA LYS A 126 -3.79 -11.19 -28.27
C LYS A 126 -3.74 -10.72 -29.71
N ASP A 127 -3.89 -9.42 -29.92
CA ASP A 127 -3.91 -8.79 -31.24
C ASP A 127 -2.54 -8.19 -31.61
N TYR A 128 -1.55 -8.33 -30.71
CA TYR A 128 -0.17 -7.90 -30.95
C TYR A 128 0.66 -9.02 -31.55
N ASP A 129 1.12 -8.81 -32.79
CA ASP A 129 2.11 -9.67 -33.42
C ASP A 129 3.51 -9.07 -33.23
N PRO A 130 4.37 -9.66 -32.37
CA PRO A 130 5.70 -9.14 -32.14
C PRO A 130 6.60 -9.23 -33.37
N ASP A 131 6.39 -10.18 -34.29
CA ASP A 131 7.29 -10.36 -35.42
C ASP A 131 7.10 -9.26 -36.49
N ASP A 132 5.87 -8.76 -36.62
CA ASP A 132 5.53 -7.67 -37.55
C ASP A 132 5.77 -6.27 -36.96
N GLN A 133 5.49 -6.06 -35.66
CA GLN A 133 5.48 -4.72 -35.06
C GLN A 133 6.82 -4.32 -34.42
N LEU A 134 7.66 -5.28 -34.04
CA LEU A 134 8.92 -5.00 -33.34
C LEU A 134 9.98 -4.41 -34.28
N ALA A 135 9.97 -4.77 -35.57
CA ALA A 135 10.94 -4.27 -36.55
C ALA A 135 10.83 -2.75 -36.75
N ASP A 136 9.60 -2.23 -36.77
CA ASP A 136 9.34 -0.79 -36.94
C ASP A 136 9.65 0.00 -35.65
N GLU A 137 9.41 -0.60 -34.48
CA GLU A 137 9.70 0.03 -33.17
C GLU A 137 11.20 0.10 -32.86
N VAL A 138 11.98 -0.90 -33.27
CA VAL A 138 13.44 -0.94 -33.04
C VAL A 138 14.21 -0.11 -34.08
N SER A 139 13.66 0.07 -35.27
CA SER A 139 14.30 0.85 -36.35
C SER A 139 14.08 2.37 -36.25
N SER A 140 13.18 2.83 -35.38
CA SER A 140 12.86 4.25 -35.23
C SER A 140 13.79 4.91 -34.20
N PRO A 141 14.69 5.84 -34.59
CA PRO A 141 15.56 6.50 -33.62
C PRO A 141 14.75 7.39 -32.67
N VAL A 142 14.98 7.19 -31.37
CA VAL A 142 14.54 8.04 -30.23
C VAL A 142 15.12 9.44 -30.35
#